data_AF-K2F712-F1
#
_entry.id   AF-K2F712-F1
#
_cell.length_a   1.000
_cell.length_b   1.000
_cell.length_c   1.000
_cell.angle_alpha   90.00
_cell.angle_beta   90.00
_cell.angle_gamma   90.00
#
_symmetry.space_group_name_H-M   'P 1'
#
loop_
_entity.id
_entity.type
_entity.pdbx_description
1 polymer ?
#
loop_
_entity_poly.entity_id
_entity_poly.type
_entity_poly.pdbx_seq_one_letter_code
_entity_poly.pdbx_strand_id
1 'polypeptide(L)'
;FVVGIDVENILYSMFIYVNSRNILNSVFCSNNSENIYFWLAVDNGFNIFYSKFIKDSNNIWFSSNLSWCSDCIFCDNLQNQKYFIRNVEYTKEQYLKIKNKILKEKDKFSEYFNDVNSRGLNINSYDVSWIWIVSSKNIKNWVIVSNVENWRNVFFAAWLPFWKNFYDCIDVWANSFDFYWVKAGWDNSSKLFCCWEIGNSSNIYYSYNLNNCSFCIGCIWLKNKTYCILNKQYSKEQWHELADKIFFQMDRDWILWDFFSWELNPFYFNDTAAFLMYNDFDKKEIVDKWYLWRDEEIKVDIPEWSEIVDIKNLDIINFDESILKKVIKDNNWNCYRIVRIEYDFLKKYNLPLPEIHWLDRIKLWFNF
;
A
#
# COMPACT_ATOMS: atom_id res chain seq x y z
N PHE A 1 5.29 1.80 -3.82
CA PHE A 1 5.22 2.13 -5.26
C PHE A 1 6.13 1.20 -6.07
N VAL A 2 5.98 -0.13 -6.01
CA VAL A 2 6.72 -1.04 -6.91
C VAL A 2 5.78 -2.13 -7.41
N VAL A 3 5.79 -2.36 -8.71
CA VAL A 3 4.77 -3.16 -9.40
C VAL A 3 5.45 -4.27 -10.20
N GLY A 4 5.50 -5.44 -9.59
CA GLY A 4 5.33 -6.71 -10.29
C GLY A 4 6.53 -7.34 -10.98
N ILE A 5 6.44 -8.67 -11.07
CA ILE A 5 6.95 -9.44 -12.18
C ILE A 5 5.72 -9.73 -13.07
N ASP A 6 5.89 -9.71 -14.40
CA ASP A 6 4.86 -9.99 -15.41
C ASP A 6 3.53 -9.21 -15.24
N VAL A 7 3.54 -7.95 -15.69
CA VAL A 7 2.45 -6.97 -15.52
C VAL A 7 2.06 -6.27 -16.83
N GLU A 8 0.75 -6.09 -17.03
CA GLU A 8 0.17 -5.38 -18.16
C GLU A 8 -0.96 -4.41 -17.72
N ASN A 9 -0.97 -3.19 -18.26
CA ASN A 9 -2.04 -2.17 -18.15
C ASN A 9 -2.53 -1.86 -16.71
N ILE A 10 -1.66 -1.24 -15.89
CA ILE A 10 -2.00 -0.81 -14.52
C ILE A 10 -2.02 0.71 -14.38
N LEU A 11 -2.96 1.23 -13.56
CA LEU A 11 -2.96 2.61 -13.07
C LEU A 11 -3.11 2.68 -11.55
N TYR A 12 -2.65 3.80 -10.99
CA TYR A 12 -2.70 4.22 -9.58
C TYR A 12 -2.61 3.07 -8.54
N SER A 13 -1.40 2.55 -8.27
CA SER A 13 -1.15 1.44 -7.33
C SER A 13 0.01 1.71 -6.38
N MET A 14 -0.01 1.15 -5.15
CA MET A 14 1.19 1.09 -4.29
C MET A 14 2.07 -0.14 -4.61
N PHE A 15 1.53 -1.37 -4.65
CA PHE A 15 2.25 -2.60 -5.03
C PHE A 15 1.32 -3.68 -5.61
N ILE A 16 1.84 -4.57 -6.50
CA ILE A 16 1.23 -5.82 -7.02
C ILE A 16 2.36 -6.74 -7.56
N TYR A 17 2.30 -8.07 -7.36
CA TYR A 17 3.12 -9.13 -8.00
C TYR A 17 2.34 -10.46 -7.93
N VAL A 18 2.18 -11.38 -8.89
CA VAL A 18 2.63 -11.61 -10.27
C VAL A 18 1.40 -12.05 -11.12
N ASN A 19 1.52 -12.15 -12.46
CA ASN A 19 0.48 -12.64 -13.39
C ASN A 19 -0.83 -11.82 -13.35
N SER A 20 -0.74 -10.51 -13.59
CA SER A 20 -1.88 -9.58 -13.52
C SER A 20 -2.29 -8.99 -14.87
N ARG A 21 -3.58 -8.75 -15.11
CA ARG A 21 -4.08 -7.90 -16.22
C ARG A 21 -5.14 -6.88 -15.80
N ASN A 22 -4.99 -5.67 -16.35
CA ASN A 22 -5.94 -4.56 -16.30
C ASN A 22 -6.46 -4.28 -14.86
N ILE A 23 -5.62 -3.66 -14.03
CA ILE A 23 -5.93 -3.35 -12.63
C ILE A 23 -5.82 -1.85 -12.35
N LEU A 24 -6.91 -1.28 -11.81
CA LEU A 24 -7.05 0.15 -11.53
C LEU A 24 -7.90 0.31 -10.25
N ASN A 25 -7.39 0.32 -9.02
CA ASN A 25 -6.28 1.10 -8.50
C ASN A 25 -6.12 0.59 -7.05
N SER A 26 -4.89 0.34 -6.57
CA SER A 26 -4.65 -0.76 -5.60
C SER A 26 -3.55 -0.46 -4.55
N VAL A 27 -3.41 -1.32 -3.52
CA VAL A 27 -2.37 -1.19 -2.48
C VAL A 27 -1.36 -2.35 -2.39
N PHE A 28 -1.75 -3.63 -2.24
CA PHE A 28 -0.81 -4.77 -2.39
C PHE A 28 -1.48 -6.09 -2.85
N CYS A 29 -1.29 -6.54 -4.11
CA CYS A 29 -1.90 -7.78 -4.66
C CYS A 29 -0.91 -8.90 -5.04
N SER A 30 -1.31 -10.16 -4.81
CA SER A 30 -0.63 -11.39 -5.27
C SER A 30 -1.55 -12.60 -5.14
N ASN A 31 -1.75 -13.51 -6.11
CA ASN A 31 -1.23 -13.67 -7.49
C ASN A 31 -2.37 -14.06 -8.49
N ASN A 32 -2.05 -14.31 -9.77
CA ASN A 32 -2.95 -14.84 -10.82
C ASN A 32 -4.29 -14.07 -10.94
N SER A 33 -4.26 -12.91 -11.61
CA SER A 33 -5.32 -11.90 -11.52
C SER A 33 -5.74 -11.32 -12.87
N GLU A 34 -7.03 -11.28 -13.16
CA GLU A 34 -7.64 -10.40 -14.19
C GLU A 34 -9.00 -9.87 -13.65
N ASN A 35 -9.74 -9.01 -14.35
CA ASN A 35 -9.44 -7.59 -14.39
C ASN A 35 -10.14 -6.93 -13.17
N ILE A 36 -9.51 -5.97 -12.48
CA ILE A 36 -9.92 -5.57 -11.11
C ILE A 36 -9.93 -4.04 -10.93
N TYR A 37 -10.98 -3.46 -10.34
CA TYR A 37 -11.10 -2.01 -10.11
C TYR A 37 -11.42 -1.65 -8.64
N PHE A 38 -10.61 -0.73 -8.09
CA PHE A 38 -10.60 -0.22 -6.70
C PHE A 38 -10.62 -1.30 -5.58
N TRP A 39 -9.47 -1.53 -4.93
CA TRP A 39 -9.20 -2.77 -4.17
C TRP A 39 -8.20 -2.67 -2.99
N LEU A 40 -8.27 -3.58 -1.99
CA LEU A 40 -7.33 -3.65 -0.84
C LEU A 40 -6.68 -5.03 -0.46
N ALA A 41 -7.30 -6.22 -0.63
CA ALA A 41 -6.57 -7.52 -0.75
C ALA A 41 -7.37 -8.66 -1.45
N VAL A 42 -6.68 -9.48 -2.26
CA VAL A 42 -7.11 -10.70 -2.99
C VAL A 42 -5.90 -11.55 -3.34
N ASP A 43 -6.10 -12.87 -3.44
CA ASP A 43 -5.20 -13.82 -4.11
C ASP A 43 -6.03 -14.76 -5.01
N ASN A 44 -5.55 -15.00 -6.24
CA ASN A 44 -6.10 -15.87 -7.30
C ASN A 44 -7.54 -15.54 -7.75
N GLY A 45 -7.72 -14.86 -8.89
CA GLY A 45 -9.06 -14.38 -9.28
C GLY A 45 -9.31 -13.78 -10.68
N PHE A 46 -10.60 -13.73 -11.02
CA PHE A 46 -11.23 -13.11 -12.19
C PHE A 46 -12.68 -12.76 -11.84
N ASN A 47 -13.29 -11.59 -12.00
CA ASN A 47 -12.92 -10.27 -12.52
C ASN A 47 -13.79 -9.29 -11.72
N ILE A 48 -13.23 -8.35 -10.96
CA ILE A 48 -13.84 -7.91 -9.69
C ILE A 48 -13.91 -6.38 -9.51
N PHE A 49 -15.10 -5.87 -9.19
CA PHE A 49 -15.36 -4.49 -8.78
C PHE A 49 -16.47 -4.50 -7.69
N TYR A 50 -16.41 -3.74 -6.59
CA TYR A 50 -15.36 -2.87 -6.05
C TYR A 50 -15.03 -3.41 -4.64
N SER A 51 -13.75 -3.47 -4.23
CA SER A 51 -13.27 -4.62 -3.45
C SER A 51 -12.67 -4.33 -2.06
N LYS A 52 -13.25 -4.96 -1.03
CA LYS A 52 -12.70 -5.23 0.30
C LYS A 52 -13.29 -6.58 0.76
N PHE A 53 -12.68 -7.76 0.87
CA PHE A 53 -11.36 -8.37 0.54
C PHE A 53 -11.63 -9.90 0.34
N ILE A 54 -10.92 -10.65 -0.53
CA ILE A 54 -11.47 -11.93 -1.10
C ILE A 54 -10.44 -13.03 -1.48
N LYS A 55 -10.71 -14.33 -1.19
CA LYS A 55 -9.95 -15.50 -1.74
C LYS A 55 -10.75 -16.83 -1.73
N ASP A 56 -10.55 -17.81 -2.61
CA ASP A 56 -10.14 -17.75 -4.03
C ASP A 56 -11.39 -17.36 -4.86
N SER A 57 -11.20 -16.74 -6.03
CA SER A 57 -12.25 -15.84 -6.57
C SER A 57 -12.82 -16.22 -7.94
N ASN A 58 -14.16 -16.13 -8.09
CA ASN A 58 -14.78 -15.76 -9.38
C ASN A 58 -16.14 -15.06 -9.27
N ASN A 59 -16.41 -14.07 -10.14
CA ASN A 59 -17.70 -13.37 -10.31
C ASN A 59 -18.33 -12.82 -9.01
N ILE A 60 -17.72 -11.80 -8.38
CA ILE A 60 -18.22 -11.19 -7.12
C ILE A 60 -18.46 -9.69 -7.30
N TRP A 61 -19.53 -9.16 -6.71
CA TRP A 61 -19.91 -7.74 -6.71
C TRP A 61 -20.29 -7.27 -5.30
N PHE A 62 -19.92 -6.05 -4.92
CA PHE A 62 -20.35 -5.38 -3.67
C PHE A 62 -20.37 -6.31 -2.44
N SER A 63 -19.29 -7.04 -2.15
CA SER A 63 -19.26 -8.08 -1.11
C SER A 63 -17.91 -8.14 -0.40
N SER A 64 -17.91 -8.60 0.85
CA SER A 64 -16.74 -8.65 1.74
C SER A 64 -16.57 -9.99 2.46
N ASN A 65 -15.36 -10.23 3.00
CA ASN A 65 -15.06 -11.35 3.90
C ASN A 65 -15.53 -12.73 3.36
N LEU A 66 -15.35 -12.97 2.06
CA LEU A 66 -15.77 -14.23 1.41
C LEU A 66 -14.60 -15.21 1.28
N SER A 67 -14.87 -16.48 1.59
CA SER A 67 -13.92 -17.59 1.44
C SER A 67 -14.48 -18.71 0.55
N TRP A 68 -13.82 -19.00 -0.57
CA TRP A 68 -14.22 -20.06 -1.53
C TRP A 68 -15.64 -19.90 -2.10
N CYS A 69 -16.09 -18.66 -2.29
CA CYS A 69 -17.42 -18.32 -2.82
C CYS A 69 -17.36 -17.93 -4.32
N SER A 70 -18.47 -18.11 -5.04
CA SER A 70 -18.60 -17.66 -6.43
C SER A 70 -20.01 -17.22 -6.78
N ASP A 71 -20.17 -16.20 -7.62
CA ASP A 71 -21.48 -15.62 -7.97
C ASP A 71 -22.24 -15.15 -6.72
N CYS A 72 -21.77 -14.04 -6.13
CA CYS A 72 -22.30 -13.41 -4.91
C CYS A 72 -22.46 -11.88 -5.08
N ILE A 73 -23.50 -11.30 -4.47
CA ILE A 73 -23.79 -9.85 -4.51
C ILE A 73 -24.31 -9.37 -3.14
N PHE A 74 -23.79 -8.26 -2.59
CA PHE A 74 -24.18 -7.75 -1.27
C PHE A 74 -23.98 -8.77 -0.13
N CYS A 75 -22.96 -9.62 -0.22
CA CYS A 75 -22.70 -10.67 0.75
C CYS A 75 -21.54 -10.33 1.68
N ASP A 76 -21.61 -10.80 2.92
CA ASP A 76 -20.55 -10.64 3.92
C ASP A 76 -20.40 -11.90 4.78
N ASN A 77 -19.15 -12.23 5.15
CA ASN A 77 -18.81 -13.33 6.06
C ASN A 77 -19.41 -14.70 5.65
N LEU A 78 -19.24 -15.10 4.37
CA LEU A 78 -19.66 -16.42 3.86
C LEU A 78 -18.47 -17.32 3.50
N GLN A 79 -18.66 -18.64 3.66
CA GLN A 79 -17.68 -19.66 3.29
C GLN A 79 -18.32 -20.78 2.45
N ASN A 80 -17.68 -21.18 1.35
CA ASN A 80 -18.09 -22.27 0.44
C ASN A 80 -19.48 -22.08 -0.25
N GLN A 81 -19.97 -20.84 -0.42
CA GLN A 81 -21.32 -20.54 -0.93
C GLN A 81 -21.37 -20.12 -2.41
N LYS A 82 -22.53 -20.35 -3.08
CA LYS A 82 -22.75 -19.99 -4.50
C LYS A 82 -24.17 -19.49 -4.77
N TYR A 83 -24.32 -18.50 -5.66
CA TYR A 83 -25.59 -17.88 -6.05
C TYR A 83 -26.31 -17.11 -4.92
N PHE A 84 -25.55 -16.43 -4.06
CA PHE A 84 -26.11 -15.67 -2.93
C PHE A 84 -26.33 -14.19 -3.27
N ILE A 85 -27.40 -13.60 -2.75
CA ILE A 85 -27.64 -12.15 -2.76
C ILE A 85 -28.12 -11.71 -1.37
N ARG A 86 -27.49 -10.70 -0.75
CA ARG A 86 -27.78 -10.25 0.63
C ARG A 86 -27.79 -11.39 1.65
N ASN A 87 -26.80 -12.28 1.57
CA ASN A 87 -26.65 -13.51 2.35
C ASN A 87 -27.82 -14.53 2.24
N VAL A 88 -28.68 -14.41 1.22
CA VAL A 88 -29.75 -15.38 0.91
C VAL A 88 -29.38 -16.21 -0.33
N GLU A 89 -29.58 -17.53 -0.27
CA GLU A 89 -29.38 -18.46 -1.39
C GLU A 89 -30.51 -18.34 -2.44
N TYR A 90 -30.16 -18.46 -3.72
CA TYR A 90 -31.10 -18.48 -4.84
C TYR A 90 -30.80 -19.62 -5.80
N THR A 91 -31.81 -20.11 -6.53
CA THR A 91 -31.53 -20.97 -7.69
C THR A 91 -30.76 -20.18 -8.75
N LYS A 92 -29.92 -20.86 -9.53
CA LYS A 92 -29.09 -20.23 -10.59
C LYS A 92 -29.90 -19.30 -11.52
N GLU A 93 -31.12 -19.69 -11.88
CA GLU A 93 -32.00 -18.91 -12.75
C GLU A 93 -32.55 -17.64 -12.06
N GLN A 94 -32.96 -17.76 -10.79
CA GLN A 94 -33.39 -16.62 -9.98
C GLN A 94 -32.24 -15.63 -9.77
N TYR A 95 -31.06 -16.14 -9.39
CA TYR A 95 -29.84 -15.36 -9.21
C TYR A 95 -29.48 -14.56 -10.47
N LEU A 96 -29.42 -15.22 -11.64
CA LEU A 96 -29.11 -14.56 -12.92
C LEU A 96 -30.13 -13.48 -13.27
N LYS A 97 -31.42 -13.72 -13.00
CA LYS A 97 -32.49 -12.72 -13.22
C LYS A 97 -32.34 -11.49 -12.32
N ILE A 98 -31.96 -11.67 -11.06
CA ILE A 98 -31.76 -10.56 -10.10
C ILE A 98 -30.46 -9.82 -10.39
N LYS A 99 -29.35 -10.53 -10.64
CA LYS A 99 -28.06 -9.97 -11.09
C LYS A 99 -28.23 -9.04 -12.30
N ASN A 100 -28.96 -9.49 -13.31
CA ASN A 100 -29.24 -8.70 -14.53
C ASN A 100 -30.19 -7.51 -14.32
N LYS A 101 -30.82 -7.36 -13.15
CA LYS A 101 -31.49 -6.11 -12.72
C LYS A 101 -30.50 -5.18 -12.03
N ILE A 102 -29.80 -5.68 -11.00
CA ILE A 102 -28.86 -4.88 -10.17
C ILE A 102 -27.79 -4.22 -11.06
N LEU A 103 -27.22 -4.96 -12.01
CA LEU A 103 -26.17 -4.45 -12.91
C LEU A 103 -26.65 -3.44 -13.97
N LYS A 104 -27.93 -3.03 -13.94
CA LYS A 104 -28.45 -1.88 -14.71
C LYS A 104 -28.55 -0.60 -13.88
N GLU A 105 -28.61 -0.70 -12.56
CA GLU A 105 -28.74 0.42 -11.62
C GLU A 105 -27.35 1.02 -11.33
N LYS A 106 -26.64 1.41 -12.41
CA LYS A 106 -25.24 1.92 -12.37
C LYS A 106 -25.09 3.22 -11.59
N ASP A 107 -26.14 4.04 -11.63
CA ASP A 107 -26.34 5.26 -10.85
C ASP A 107 -26.15 5.04 -9.33
N LYS A 108 -26.34 3.79 -8.86
CA LYS A 108 -26.23 3.41 -7.45
C LYS A 108 -24.95 2.66 -7.11
N PHE A 109 -24.02 2.47 -8.05
CA PHE A 109 -22.80 1.69 -7.77
C PHE A 109 -21.97 2.28 -6.61
N SER A 110 -21.99 3.60 -6.45
CA SER A 110 -21.34 4.31 -5.33
C SER A 110 -22.09 4.11 -3.99
N GLU A 111 -23.43 4.16 -4.00
CA GLU A 111 -24.28 3.81 -2.84
C GLU A 111 -24.04 2.34 -2.42
N TYR A 112 -24.06 1.43 -3.40
CA TYR A 112 -23.86 -0.01 -3.25
C TYR A 112 -22.46 -0.40 -2.78
N PHE A 113 -21.43 0.41 -3.06
CA PHE A 113 -20.10 0.21 -2.49
C PHE A 113 -20.05 0.67 -1.02
N ASN A 114 -20.68 1.80 -0.69
CA ASN A 114 -20.69 2.36 0.65
C ASN A 114 -21.54 1.56 1.67
N ASP A 115 -22.55 0.79 1.21
CA ASP A 115 -23.37 -0.12 2.04
C ASP A 115 -22.55 -1.36 2.55
N VAL A 116 -21.39 -1.67 1.95
CA VAL A 116 -20.55 -2.83 2.30
C VAL A 116 -19.69 -2.55 3.54
N ASN A 117 -20.36 -2.56 4.71
CA ASN A 117 -19.86 -2.12 6.01
C ASN A 117 -18.86 -3.11 6.67
N SER A 118 -17.75 -3.38 5.97
CA SER A 118 -16.68 -4.29 6.39
C SER A 118 -15.79 -3.67 7.48
N ARG A 119 -16.21 -3.79 8.74
CA ARG A 119 -15.45 -3.37 9.95
C ARG A 119 -14.26 -4.29 10.24
N GLY A 120 -13.33 -4.35 9.28
CA GLY A 120 -12.13 -5.16 9.32
C GLY A 120 -12.35 -6.65 9.09
N LEU A 121 -11.23 -7.35 8.98
CA LEU A 121 -11.14 -8.80 9.01
C LEU A 121 -10.11 -9.18 10.07
N ASN A 122 -10.39 -10.26 10.80
CA ASN A 122 -9.46 -10.91 11.69
C ASN A 122 -9.57 -12.42 11.42
N ILE A 123 -8.60 -12.97 10.69
CA ILE A 123 -8.48 -14.41 10.51
C ILE A 123 -7.54 -14.94 11.61
N ASN A 124 -8.03 -15.91 12.38
CA ASN A 124 -7.27 -16.74 13.33
C ASN A 124 -6.38 -16.00 14.36
N SER A 125 -6.66 -14.73 14.69
CA SER A 125 -5.83 -13.95 15.64
C SER A 125 -6.47 -13.81 17.02
N TYR A 126 -5.62 -13.68 18.04
CA TYR A 126 -5.98 -13.62 19.46
C TYR A 126 -5.14 -12.53 20.15
N ASP A 127 -5.71 -11.80 21.11
CA ASP A 127 -5.06 -10.68 21.84
C ASP A 127 -4.49 -9.58 20.92
N VAL A 128 -5.36 -8.97 20.11
CA VAL A 128 -5.03 -7.93 19.12
C VAL A 128 -5.81 -6.64 19.39
N SER A 129 -5.17 -5.50 19.14
CA SER A 129 -5.84 -4.19 19.04
C SER A 129 -5.68 -3.63 17.63
N TRP A 130 -6.79 -3.16 17.04
CA TRP A 130 -6.93 -2.71 15.64
C TRP A 130 -6.96 -3.84 14.59
N ILE A 131 -7.05 -3.47 13.31
CA ILE A 131 -7.76 -4.19 12.25
C ILE A 131 -6.78 -4.80 11.21
N TRP A 132 -7.07 -5.98 10.63
CA TRP A 132 -6.23 -6.78 9.69
C TRP A 132 -5.02 -7.55 10.24
N ILE A 133 -5.26 -8.77 10.74
CA ILE A 133 -4.23 -9.80 10.96
C ILE A 133 -4.73 -11.17 10.46
N VAL A 134 -3.79 -12.01 10.00
CA VAL A 134 -4.05 -13.37 9.46
C VAL A 134 -3.56 -14.51 10.37
N SER A 135 -2.57 -14.28 11.25
CA SER A 135 -2.33 -15.07 12.49
C SER A 135 -1.09 -14.67 13.31
N SER A 136 -1.23 -14.89 14.63
CA SER A 136 -0.21 -15.03 15.70
C SER A 136 -0.13 -13.90 16.75
N LYS A 137 0.47 -14.19 17.92
CA LYS A 137 0.45 -13.36 19.14
C LYS A 137 1.70 -12.47 19.32
N ASN A 138 1.47 -11.34 20.01
CA ASN A 138 2.41 -10.27 20.41
C ASN A 138 2.89 -9.32 19.30
N ILE A 139 2.15 -8.23 19.14
CA ILE A 139 2.34 -7.11 18.18
C ILE A 139 1.91 -5.80 18.84
N LYS A 140 2.56 -4.67 18.52
CA LYS A 140 1.92 -3.34 18.50
C LYS A 140 2.46 -2.51 17.32
N ASN A 141 1.53 -1.83 16.64
CA ASN A 141 1.69 -1.14 15.35
C ASN A 141 1.99 -2.10 14.17
N TRP A 142 1.38 -1.79 13.03
CA TRP A 142 1.12 -2.65 11.87
C TRP A 142 0.64 -1.77 10.71
N VAL A 143 0.71 -2.22 9.44
CA VAL A 143 -0.31 -1.92 8.40
C VAL A 143 -0.65 -3.12 7.49
N ILE A 144 0.23 -4.11 7.22
CA ILE A 144 -0.12 -5.53 6.90
C ILE A 144 1.13 -6.44 6.96
N VAL A 145 1.07 -7.49 7.79
CA VAL A 145 2.02 -8.62 7.87
C VAL A 145 1.27 -9.87 8.37
N SER A 146 1.77 -11.10 8.16
CA SER A 146 1.23 -12.35 8.73
C SER A 146 2.31 -13.16 9.47
N ASN A 147 1.98 -14.22 10.22
CA ASN A 147 2.93 -15.17 10.87
C ASN A 147 4.11 -14.53 11.64
N VAL A 148 3.87 -14.19 12.91
CA VAL A 148 4.65 -13.22 13.71
C VAL A 148 4.82 -13.68 15.17
N GLU A 149 5.95 -13.41 15.84
CA GLU A 149 6.12 -13.76 17.28
C GLU A 149 7.22 -12.91 18.00
N ASN A 150 6.93 -11.60 18.23
CA ASN A 150 7.72 -10.50 18.88
C ASN A 150 8.51 -9.54 17.95
N TRP A 151 8.10 -8.25 17.93
CA TRP A 151 8.47 -7.17 16.98
C TRP A 151 8.23 -5.77 17.58
N ARG A 152 8.62 -4.68 16.89
CA ARG A 152 7.99 -3.35 17.06
C ARG A 152 7.94 -2.50 15.77
N ASN A 153 7.07 -1.49 15.84
CA ASN A 153 6.48 -0.61 14.82
C ASN A 153 6.84 -0.95 13.35
N VAL A 154 6.05 -1.86 12.75
CA VAL A 154 6.17 -2.29 11.35
C VAL A 154 5.02 -1.72 10.51
N PHE A 155 5.24 -1.40 9.23
CA PHE A 155 4.16 -1.14 8.27
C PHE A 155 3.84 -2.40 7.41
N PHE A 156 4.60 -2.73 6.36
CA PHE A 156 4.33 -3.90 5.48
C PHE A 156 5.51 -4.86 5.27
N ALA A 157 5.23 -6.15 4.98
CA ALA A 157 6.28 -7.16 4.68
C ALA A 157 5.79 -8.48 4.03
N ALA A 158 6.63 -9.13 3.18
CA ALA A 158 6.42 -10.45 2.54
C ALA A 158 7.80 -11.07 2.13
N TRP A 159 8.22 -12.33 2.41
CA TRP A 159 7.65 -13.51 3.12
C TRP A 159 8.60 -14.02 4.25
N LEU A 160 8.14 -14.86 5.20
CA LEU A 160 8.91 -15.47 6.30
C LEU A 160 8.44 -16.91 6.59
N PRO A 161 9.28 -17.87 7.09
CA PRO A 161 10.29 -17.71 8.15
C PRO A 161 11.73 -18.18 7.76
N PHE A 162 12.77 -18.14 8.59
CA PHE A 162 12.94 -18.02 10.07
C PHE A 162 14.02 -16.96 10.46
N TRP A 163 14.52 -17.00 11.70
CA TRP A 163 15.56 -16.15 12.29
C TRP A 163 15.04 -14.69 12.59
N LYS A 164 15.27 -14.15 13.81
CA LYS A 164 14.69 -12.91 14.40
C LYS A 164 15.82 -11.96 14.89
N ASN A 165 15.68 -10.64 15.11
CA ASN A 165 14.49 -9.82 15.39
C ASN A 165 14.41 -8.49 14.59
N PHE A 166 13.41 -7.63 14.88
CA PHE A 166 13.07 -6.39 14.13
C PHE A 166 12.37 -5.30 14.98
N TYR A 167 12.97 -4.10 15.11
CA TYR A 167 12.37 -2.91 15.79
C TYR A 167 13.04 -1.60 15.27
N ASP A 168 12.51 -0.72 14.43
CA ASP A 168 11.20 -0.60 13.78
C ASP A 168 11.38 -0.51 12.24
N CYS A 169 10.31 -0.67 11.45
CA CYS A 169 10.41 -0.96 10.00
C CYS A 169 9.25 -0.41 9.12
N ILE A 170 9.56 0.03 7.90
CA ILE A 170 8.60 0.37 6.82
C ILE A 170 9.37 0.20 5.49
N ASP A 171 9.39 -0.90 4.73
CA ASP A 171 8.57 -2.11 4.64
C ASP A 171 9.47 -3.32 4.29
N VAL A 172 9.62 -4.33 5.16
CA VAL A 172 10.66 -5.37 5.00
C VAL A 172 10.30 -6.74 5.54
N TRP A 173 10.52 -7.75 4.71
CA TRP A 173 11.04 -9.08 5.08
C TRP A 173 12.13 -9.43 4.03
N ALA A 174 13.04 -10.39 4.22
CA ALA A 174 12.96 -11.62 5.02
C ALA A 174 14.22 -11.94 5.86
N ASN A 175 14.05 -12.87 6.81
CA ASN A 175 14.99 -13.64 7.63
C ASN A 175 16.18 -12.89 8.28
N SER A 176 16.24 -12.87 9.62
CA SER A 176 17.02 -11.89 10.40
C SER A 176 17.93 -12.48 11.49
N PHE A 177 19.04 -11.80 11.79
CA PHE A 177 19.55 -11.69 13.17
C PHE A 177 19.92 -10.23 13.48
N ASP A 178 18.84 -9.49 13.73
CA ASP A 178 18.70 -8.11 14.17
C ASP A 178 18.75 -7.01 13.10
N PHE A 179 17.65 -6.24 13.07
CA PHE A 179 17.35 -5.11 12.20
C PHE A 179 16.72 -4.00 13.07
N TYR A 180 17.34 -2.81 13.13
CA TYR A 180 16.81 -1.69 13.91
C TYR A 180 16.86 -0.39 13.10
N TRP A 181 15.70 0.29 12.96
CA TRP A 181 15.44 1.37 12.00
C TRP A 181 15.85 1.02 10.56
N VAL A 182 15.12 0.10 9.90
CA VAL A 182 15.43 -0.33 8.53
C VAL A 182 14.22 -0.25 7.60
N LYS A 183 14.41 0.40 6.44
CA LYS A 183 13.35 0.62 5.43
C LYS A 183 13.29 -0.43 4.31
N ALA A 184 14.43 -1.00 3.91
CA ALA A 184 14.45 -2.11 2.94
C ALA A 184 15.69 -2.99 3.16
N GLY A 185 15.45 -4.29 3.33
CA GLY A 185 16.45 -5.32 3.58
C GLY A 185 16.11 -6.59 2.82
N TRP A 186 16.87 -6.83 1.75
CA TRP A 186 16.68 -7.90 0.77
C TRP A 186 17.46 -9.16 1.21
N ASP A 187 17.18 -10.29 0.55
CA ASP A 187 17.72 -11.62 0.84
C ASP A 187 19.21 -11.66 1.26
N ASN A 188 19.52 -12.62 2.15
CA ASN A 188 20.85 -12.89 2.70
C ASN A 188 21.50 -11.70 3.45
N SER A 189 20.69 -10.81 4.05
CA SER A 189 21.19 -9.66 4.82
C SER A 189 21.03 -9.84 6.34
N SER A 190 21.92 -9.26 7.15
CA SER A 190 21.87 -9.37 8.62
C SER A 190 22.61 -8.23 9.34
N LYS A 191 22.24 -7.93 10.59
CA LYS A 191 22.86 -6.87 11.42
C LYS A 191 22.85 -5.52 10.70
N LEU A 192 21.64 -5.01 10.47
CA LEU A 192 21.39 -3.76 9.76
C LEU A 192 20.83 -2.70 10.71
N PHE A 193 21.47 -1.52 10.76
CA PHE A 193 21.12 -0.46 11.72
C PHE A 193 21.01 0.89 11.01
N CYS A 194 19.87 1.57 11.10
CA CYS A 194 19.61 2.85 10.44
C CYS A 194 19.87 2.83 8.93
N CYS A 195 19.25 1.88 8.20
CA CYS A 195 19.60 1.55 6.81
C CYS A 195 18.41 1.48 5.84
N TRP A 196 18.69 1.66 4.55
CA TRP A 196 17.69 1.57 3.46
C TRP A 196 18.31 0.95 2.20
N GLU A 197 17.57 0.09 1.48
CA GLU A 197 17.98 -0.66 0.28
C GLU A 197 19.30 -1.43 0.47
N ILE A 198 19.29 -2.42 1.36
CA ILE A 198 20.45 -3.28 1.63
C ILE A 198 20.15 -4.71 1.17
N GLY A 199 21.02 -5.33 0.36
CA GLY A 199 20.88 -6.73 -0.06
C GLY A 199 22.17 -7.55 0.05
N ASN A 200 22.05 -8.84 0.32
CA ASN A 200 23.17 -9.79 0.48
C ASN A 200 24.33 -9.27 1.38
N SER A 201 24.03 -8.47 2.42
CA SER A 201 25.04 -7.68 3.14
C SER A 201 24.97 -7.84 4.67
N SER A 202 26.11 -7.69 5.37
CA SER A 202 26.16 -7.92 6.83
C SER A 202 27.01 -6.93 7.63
N ASN A 203 26.55 -6.57 8.83
CA ASN A 203 27.19 -5.58 9.71
C ASN A 203 27.25 -4.20 9.02
N ILE A 204 26.07 -3.62 8.77
CA ILE A 204 25.89 -2.38 8.02
C ILE A 204 25.17 -1.34 8.88
N TYR A 205 25.71 -0.12 8.91
CA TYR A 205 25.32 0.95 9.82
C TYR A 205 25.12 2.26 9.03
N TYR A 206 24.03 2.98 9.26
CA TYR A 206 23.79 4.33 8.72
C TYR A 206 23.99 4.45 7.19
N SER A 207 23.51 3.48 6.42
CA SER A 207 23.88 3.30 4.99
C SER A 207 22.68 3.11 4.05
N TYR A 208 22.86 3.43 2.75
CA TYR A 208 21.79 3.46 1.74
C TYR A 208 22.22 2.86 0.38
N ASN A 209 21.41 1.98 -0.22
CA ASN A 209 21.69 1.32 -1.51
C ASN A 209 23.01 0.51 -1.52
N LEU A 210 23.11 -0.54 -0.71
CA LEU A 210 24.27 -1.45 -0.68
C LEU A 210 23.89 -2.87 -1.15
N ASN A 211 24.74 -3.50 -1.96
CA ASN A 211 24.58 -4.92 -2.32
C ASN A 211 25.90 -5.69 -2.21
N ASN A 212 25.86 -6.89 -1.61
CA ASN A 212 27.04 -7.73 -1.35
C ASN A 212 28.18 -6.97 -0.66
N CYS A 213 27.90 -6.41 0.52
CA CYS A 213 28.84 -5.62 1.31
C CYS A 213 28.93 -6.09 2.77
N SER A 214 30.03 -5.78 3.47
CA SER A 214 30.10 -5.99 4.92
C SER A 214 31.02 -5.02 5.66
N PHE A 215 30.71 -4.75 6.93
CA PHE A 215 31.44 -3.76 7.75
C PHE A 215 31.46 -2.38 7.07
N CYS A 216 30.28 -1.77 6.94
CA CYS A 216 30.09 -0.46 6.29
C CYS A 216 29.39 0.52 7.23
N ILE A 217 29.94 1.74 7.37
CA ILE A 217 29.36 2.84 8.18
C ILE A 217 29.19 4.08 7.29
N GLY A 218 28.00 4.70 7.28
CA GLY A 218 27.79 5.97 6.57
C GLY A 218 27.93 5.86 5.04
N CYS A 219 27.68 4.68 4.46
CA CYS A 219 28.00 4.38 3.06
C CYS A 219 26.77 4.50 2.14
N ILE A 220 26.99 4.91 0.89
CA ILE A 220 25.95 5.02 -0.14
C ILE A 220 26.37 4.35 -1.45
N TRP A 221 25.46 3.64 -2.12
CA TRP A 221 25.63 3.11 -3.48
C TRP A 221 26.82 2.14 -3.70
N LEU A 222 27.26 1.42 -2.66
CA LEU A 222 28.39 0.46 -2.78
C LEU A 222 27.95 -0.94 -3.23
N LYS A 223 28.84 -1.61 -3.98
CA LYS A 223 28.69 -3.01 -4.40
C LYS A 223 30.01 -3.77 -4.23
N ASN A 224 29.96 -5.01 -3.73
CA ASN A 224 31.14 -5.88 -3.57
C ASN A 224 32.27 -5.23 -2.73
N LYS A 225 31.92 -4.61 -1.59
CA LYS A 225 32.87 -3.84 -0.74
C LYS A 225 32.83 -4.25 0.72
N THR A 226 34.00 -4.22 1.35
CA THR A 226 34.17 -4.54 2.78
C THR A 226 35.03 -3.51 3.49
N TYR A 227 34.78 -3.30 4.79
CA TYR A 227 35.54 -2.37 5.66
C TYR A 227 35.55 -0.93 5.11
N CYS A 228 34.35 -0.36 4.94
CA CYS A 228 34.16 1.00 4.45
C CYS A 228 33.58 1.95 5.52
N ILE A 229 34.03 3.20 5.49
CA ILE A 229 33.47 4.31 6.28
C ILE A 229 33.36 5.52 5.33
N LEU A 230 32.16 6.11 5.21
CA LEU A 230 31.87 7.23 4.29
C LEU A 230 32.38 6.96 2.86
N ASN A 231 32.02 5.80 2.30
CA ASN A 231 32.45 5.25 1.00
C ASN A 231 33.96 5.00 0.80
N LYS A 232 34.83 5.37 1.74
CA LYS A 232 36.26 5.06 1.70
C LYS A 232 36.54 3.69 2.32
N GLN A 233 37.32 2.87 1.63
CA GLN A 233 37.75 1.55 2.10
C GLN A 233 39.04 1.64 2.92
N TYR A 234 39.16 0.81 3.96
CA TYR A 234 40.27 0.79 4.92
C TYR A 234 40.85 -0.64 5.09
N SER A 235 41.98 -0.78 5.80
CA SER A 235 42.34 -2.10 6.36
C SER A 235 41.33 -2.50 7.44
N LYS A 236 41.26 -3.79 7.78
CA LYS A 236 40.36 -4.28 8.84
C LYS A 236 40.67 -3.62 10.19
N GLU A 237 41.95 -3.48 10.50
CA GLU A 237 42.49 -2.94 11.74
C GLU A 237 42.16 -1.45 11.86
N GLN A 238 42.42 -0.69 10.78
CA GLN A 238 42.05 0.72 10.66
C GLN A 238 40.53 0.93 10.75
N TRP A 239 39.75 0.02 10.16
CA TRP A 239 38.29 0.10 10.21
C TRP A 239 37.76 -0.07 11.63
N HIS A 240 38.26 -1.07 12.38
CA HIS A 240 37.88 -1.24 13.79
C HIS A 240 38.30 -0.03 14.64
N GLU A 241 39.54 0.45 14.50
CA GLU A 241 40.05 1.61 15.25
C GLU A 241 39.24 2.90 14.99
N LEU A 242 38.67 3.06 13.78
CA LEU A 242 37.80 4.18 13.44
C LEU A 242 36.35 3.94 13.85
N ALA A 243 35.83 2.73 13.69
CA ALA A 243 34.46 2.36 14.08
C ALA A 243 34.24 2.53 15.59
N ASP A 244 35.18 2.07 16.42
CA ASP A 244 35.10 2.19 17.87
C ASP A 244 35.04 3.66 18.31
N LYS A 245 35.83 4.54 17.66
CA LYS A 245 35.80 6.00 17.91
C LYS A 245 34.48 6.63 17.47
N ILE A 246 33.92 6.20 16.34
CA ILE A 246 32.63 6.71 15.84
C ILE A 246 31.50 6.30 16.78
N PHE A 247 31.40 5.01 17.14
CA PHE A 247 30.33 4.54 18.01
C PHE A 247 30.43 5.11 19.44
N PHE A 248 31.63 5.22 20.02
CA PHE A 248 31.84 5.90 21.31
C PHE A 248 31.42 7.38 21.25
N GLN A 249 31.69 8.07 20.16
CA GLN A 249 31.31 9.46 19.94
C GLN A 249 29.78 9.62 19.81
N MET A 250 29.12 8.71 19.10
CA MET A 250 27.65 8.71 18.97
C MET A 250 26.92 8.33 20.27
N ASP A 251 27.49 7.41 21.06
CA ASP A 251 26.97 7.00 22.36
C ASP A 251 27.01 8.16 23.37
N ARG A 252 28.17 8.84 23.47
CA ARG A 252 28.37 10.02 24.32
C ARG A 252 27.40 11.17 23.99
N ASP A 253 27.06 11.34 22.72
CA ASP A 253 26.17 12.39 22.24
C ASP A 253 24.69 11.96 22.22
N TRP A 254 24.36 10.75 22.70
CA TRP A 254 23.00 10.20 22.78
C TRP A 254 22.27 10.08 21.42
N ILE A 255 23.02 9.83 20.34
CA ILE A 255 22.49 9.64 18.97
C ILE A 255 22.77 8.24 18.40
N LEU A 256 23.35 7.34 19.20
CA LEU A 256 23.64 5.97 18.77
C LEU A 256 22.35 5.13 18.73
N TRP A 257 22.14 4.44 17.60
CA TRP A 257 20.95 3.65 17.24
C TRP A 257 19.68 4.45 16.88
N ASP A 258 19.67 5.76 17.10
CA ASP A 258 18.64 6.65 16.54
C ASP A 258 18.87 6.92 15.06
N PHE A 259 17.76 7.13 14.34
CA PHE A 259 17.77 7.51 12.92
C PHE A 259 18.12 9.00 12.74
N PHE A 260 18.38 9.41 11.50
CA PHE A 260 18.70 10.80 11.18
C PHE A 260 17.61 11.77 11.64
N SER A 261 18.01 12.88 12.29
CA SER A 261 17.11 13.93 12.81
C SER A 261 16.11 14.40 11.75
N TRP A 262 14.87 14.64 12.17
CA TRP A 262 13.81 15.19 11.32
C TRP A 262 14.13 16.59 10.77
N GLU A 263 15.06 17.31 11.39
CA GLU A 263 15.60 18.58 10.90
C GLU A 263 16.32 18.45 9.54
N LEU A 264 16.72 17.22 9.18
CA LEU A 264 17.33 16.88 7.88
C LEU A 264 16.29 16.52 6.81
N ASN A 265 14.99 16.55 7.12
CA ASN A 265 13.90 16.28 6.18
C ASN A 265 13.47 17.58 5.46
N PRO A 266 13.67 17.73 4.14
CA PRO A 266 13.32 18.95 3.41
C PRO A 266 11.83 19.01 2.99
N PHE A 267 11.01 18.03 3.35
CA PHE A 267 9.61 17.93 2.93
C PHE A 267 8.63 18.34 4.04
N TYR A 268 7.52 18.97 3.67
CA TYR A 268 6.44 19.28 4.60
C TYR A 268 5.78 17.98 5.10
N PHE A 269 5.50 17.91 6.40
CA PHE A 269 4.94 16.74 7.06
C PHE A 269 3.61 16.30 6.42
N ASN A 270 2.75 17.25 6.07
CA ASN A 270 1.46 17.01 5.43
C ASN A 270 1.53 16.63 3.94
N ASP A 271 2.72 16.61 3.33
CA ASP A 271 2.97 16.00 2.01
C ASP A 271 3.46 14.54 2.13
N THR A 272 3.81 14.07 3.33
CA THR A 272 4.46 12.76 3.51
C THR A 272 3.48 11.58 3.43
N ALA A 273 4.02 10.38 3.20
CA ALA A 273 3.26 9.14 3.28
C ALA A 273 2.59 8.93 4.65
N ALA A 274 3.13 9.49 5.75
CA ALA A 274 2.48 9.43 7.05
C ALA A 274 1.14 10.18 7.05
N PHE A 275 1.10 11.40 6.52
CA PHE A 275 -0.14 12.20 6.43
C PHE A 275 -1.11 11.69 5.34
N LEU A 276 -0.61 10.94 4.35
CA LEU A 276 -1.47 10.20 3.42
C LEU A 276 -2.20 9.03 4.09
N MET A 277 -1.62 8.46 5.16
CA MET A 277 -2.11 7.26 5.84
C MET A 277 -2.84 7.56 7.18
N TYR A 278 -2.57 8.69 7.81
CA TYR A 278 -3.23 9.14 9.03
C TYR A 278 -3.56 10.63 8.90
N ASN A 279 -4.82 11.00 9.12
CA ASN A 279 -5.35 12.35 8.90
C ASN A 279 -5.84 13.04 10.19
N ASP A 280 -5.53 12.43 11.34
CA ASP A 280 -5.87 12.87 12.70
C ASP A 280 -4.76 13.70 13.37
N PHE A 281 -3.65 13.97 12.67
CA PHE A 281 -2.55 14.80 13.17
C PHE A 281 -2.99 16.25 13.39
N ASP A 282 -2.93 16.71 14.64
CA ASP A 282 -3.07 18.14 14.95
C ASP A 282 -1.87 18.95 14.44
N LYS A 283 -2.17 20.06 13.75
CA LYS A 283 -1.14 20.95 13.19
C LYS A 283 -0.19 21.49 14.26
N LYS A 284 -0.73 21.91 15.41
CA LYS A 284 0.09 22.55 16.46
C LYS A 284 1.05 21.52 17.07
N GLU A 285 0.61 20.31 17.32
CA GLU A 285 1.46 19.20 17.76
C GLU A 285 2.60 18.84 16.79
N ILE A 286 2.42 19.06 15.49
CA ILE A 286 3.45 18.81 14.47
C ILE A 286 4.42 20.00 14.38
N VAL A 287 3.92 21.24 14.42
CA VAL A 287 4.75 22.46 14.37
C VAL A 287 5.52 22.68 15.68
N ASP A 288 4.96 22.36 16.84
CA ASP A 288 5.65 22.41 18.15
C ASP A 288 6.83 21.40 18.22
N LYS A 289 6.85 20.39 17.33
CA LYS A 289 7.94 19.42 17.12
C LYS A 289 8.92 19.84 16.02
N TRP A 290 8.80 21.07 15.49
CA TRP A 290 9.63 21.66 14.42
C TRP A 290 9.56 20.98 13.05
N TYR A 291 8.52 20.18 12.78
CA TYR A 291 8.27 19.70 11.42
C TYR A 291 7.75 20.83 10.53
N LEU A 292 8.21 20.86 9.28
CA LEU A 292 7.69 21.76 8.26
C LEU A 292 6.19 21.47 8.00
N TRP A 293 5.34 22.50 7.98
CA TRP A 293 3.92 22.38 7.67
C TRP A 293 3.53 23.30 6.50
N ARG A 294 2.77 22.77 5.54
CA ARG A 294 2.24 23.51 4.38
C ARG A 294 0.80 23.97 4.66
N ASP A 295 0.58 25.27 4.80
CA ASP A 295 -0.77 25.85 4.95
C ASP A 295 -1.52 26.03 3.62
N GLU A 296 -0.81 26.11 2.50
CA GLU A 296 -1.41 26.27 1.17
C GLU A 296 -1.79 24.91 0.57
N GLU A 297 -3.04 24.76 0.12
CA GLU A 297 -3.47 23.60 -0.66
C GLU A 297 -2.63 23.44 -1.93
N ILE A 298 -2.17 22.21 -2.21
CA ILE A 298 -1.45 21.90 -3.45
C ILE A 298 -2.43 21.99 -4.62
N LYS A 299 -2.38 23.10 -5.34
CA LYS A 299 -3.13 23.30 -6.58
C LYS A 299 -2.43 22.57 -7.72
N VAL A 300 -3.22 21.89 -8.54
CA VAL A 300 -2.74 21.31 -9.80
C VAL A 300 -2.65 22.43 -10.84
N ASP A 301 -1.51 22.53 -11.54
CA ASP A 301 -1.35 23.45 -12.67
C ASP A 301 -2.27 23.02 -13.83
N ILE A 302 -3.45 23.66 -13.91
CA ILE A 302 -4.41 23.46 -14.99
C ILE A 302 -4.20 24.57 -16.04
N PRO A 303 -3.81 24.24 -17.28
CA PRO A 303 -3.66 25.24 -18.33
C PRO A 303 -4.98 25.97 -18.60
N GLU A 304 -4.94 27.29 -18.80
CA GLU A 304 -6.12 28.15 -18.95
C GLU A 304 -7.08 27.73 -20.07
N TRP A 305 -6.57 27.05 -21.11
CA TRP A 305 -7.33 26.51 -22.24
C TRP A 305 -7.99 25.15 -21.97
N SER A 306 -7.99 24.66 -20.72
CA SER A 306 -8.59 23.37 -20.34
C SER A 306 -10.10 23.50 -20.11
N GLU A 307 -10.90 22.64 -20.72
CA GLU A 307 -12.33 22.54 -20.40
C GLU A 307 -12.50 21.88 -19.01
N ILE A 308 -12.76 22.68 -17.98
CA ILE A 308 -13.09 22.21 -16.63
C ILE A 308 -14.59 21.92 -16.54
N VAL A 309 -14.96 20.75 -16.02
CA VAL A 309 -16.34 20.31 -15.81
C VAL A 309 -16.51 19.71 -14.41
N ASP A 310 -17.50 20.19 -13.65
CA ASP A 310 -17.88 19.56 -12.39
C ASP A 310 -18.51 18.18 -12.65
N ILE A 311 -18.14 17.17 -11.86
CA ILE A 311 -18.61 15.79 -11.98
C ILE A 311 -20.15 15.68 -12.03
N LYS A 312 -20.86 16.54 -11.29
CA LYS A 312 -22.33 16.59 -11.21
C LYS A 312 -23.01 16.92 -12.55
N ASN A 313 -22.26 17.50 -13.50
CA ASN A 313 -22.74 17.93 -14.80
C ASN A 313 -22.40 16.92 -15.92
N LEU A 314 -21.80 15.78 -15.58
CA LEU A 314 -21.43 14.72 -16.52
C LEU A 314 -22.41 13.55 -16.46
N ASP A 315 -22.77 13.01 -17.62
CA ASP A 315 -23.36 11.66 -17.68
C ASP A 315 -22.25 10.63 -17.44
N ILE A 316 -22.09 10.21 -16.18
CA ILE A 316 -21.12 9.20 -15.77
C ILE A 316 -21.39 7.81 -16.36
N ILE A 317 -22.57 7.57 -16.95
CA ILE A 317 -22.96 6.28 -17.53
C ILE A 317 -22.74 6.25 -19.04
N ASN A 318 -23.10 7.31 -19.76
CA ASN A 318 -23.13 7.40 -21.23
C ASN A 318 -22.11 8.40 -21.82
N PHE A 319 -20.99 8.63 -21.12
CA PHE A 319 -19.83 9.40 -21.59
C PHE A 319 -19.27 8.93 -22.95
N ASP A 320 -18.49 9.75 -23.63
CA ASP A 320 -17.79 9.42 -24.89
C ASP A 320 -16.29 9.82 -24.83
N GLU A 321 -15.57 9.74 -25.97
CA GLU A 321 -14.14 10.09 -26.02
C GLU A 321 -13.83 11.57 -25.76
N SER A 322 -14.83 12.47 -25.73
CA SER A 322 -14.61 13.87 -25.35
C SER A 322 -14.07 13.99 -23.92
N ILE A 323 -14.40 13.05 -23.03
CA ILE A 323 -13.95 13.06 -21.63
C ILE A 323 -12.42 13.07 -21.48
N LEU A 324 -11.70 12.50 -22.46
CA LEU A 324 -10.23 12.46 -22.48
C LEU A 324 -9.61 13.87 -22.62
N LYS A 325 -10.37 14.85 -23.12
CA LYS A 325 -9.94 16.24 -23.31
C LYS A 325 -10.28 17.16 -22.14
N LYS A 326 -11.18 16.73 -21.25
CA LYS A 326 -11.70 17.55 -20.14
C LYS A 326 -10.88 17.37 -18.87
N VAL A 327 -11.00 18.35 -17.98
CA VAL A 327 -10.57 18.29 -16.57
C VAL A 327 -11.84 18.12 -15.74
N ILE A 328 -11.95 16.98 -15.05
CA ILE A 328 -13.08 16.69 -14.16
C ILE A 328 -12.75 17.25 -12.79
N LYS A 329 -13.69 18.00 -12.21
CA LYS A 329 -13.63 18.54 -10.86
C LYS A 329 -14.63 17.81 -9.96
N ASP A 330 -14.15 17.23 -8.85
CA ASP A 330 -15.00 16.51 -7.91
C ASP A 330 -15.62 17.42 -6.82
N ASN A 331 -16.40 16.79 -5.93
CA ASN A 331 -17.06 17.44 -4.81
C ASN A 331 -16.09 18.01 -3.76
N ASN A 332 -14.85 17.53 -3.74
CA ASN A 332 -13.77 17.97 -2.84
C ASN A 332 -12.90 19.06 -3.49
N TRP A 333 -13.32 19.59 -4.66
CA TRP A 333 -12.58 20.57 -5.48
C TRP A 333 -11.29 20.03 -6.12
N ASN A 334 -10.98 18.74 -5.98
CA ASN A 334 -9.84 18.14 -6.67
C ASN A 334 -10.11 18.04 -8.18
N CYS A 335 -9.07 18.23 -8.98
CA CYS A 335 -9.14 18.17 -10.44
C CYS A 335 -8.35 16.98 -10.99
N TYR A 336 -8.97 16.14 -11.81
CA TYR A 336 -8.37 14.96 -12.45
C TYR A 336 -8.76 14.87 -13.93
N ARG A 337 -8.16 13.90 -14.63
CA ARG A 337 -8.48 13.58 -16.02
C ARG A 337 -8.58 12.07 -16.18
N ILE A 338 -9.53 11.61 -16.99
CA ILE A 338 -9.58 10.22 -17.42
C ILE A 338 -8.53 10.05 -18.52
N VAL A 339 -7.61 9.11 -18.32
CA VAL A 339 -6.60 8.75 -19.33
C VAL A 339 -7.12 7.63 -20.24
N ARG A 340 -6.52 7.45 -21.43
CA ARG A 340 -7.01 6.51 -22.46
C ARG A 340 -7.23 5.09 -21.93
N ILE A 341 -6.28 4.59 -21.14
CA ILE A 341 -6.35 3.24 -20.51
C ILE A 341 -7.54 3.13 -19.54
N GLU A 342 -7.81 4.16 -18.73
CA GLU A 342 -8.98 4.17 -17.82
C GLU A 342 -10.29 4.26 -18.61
N TYR A 343 -10.36 5.08 -19.68
CA TYR A 343 -11.52 5.15 -20.56
C TYR A 343 -11.82 3.81 -21.26
N ASP A 344 -10.83 3.21 -21.93
CA ASP A 344 -11.01 1.96 -22.67
C ASP A 344 -11.38 0.80 -21.72
N PHE A 345 -10.82 0.80 -20.50
CA PHE A 345 -11.21 -0.11 -19.44
C PHE A 345 -12.69 0.06 -19.03
N LEU A 346 -13.11 1.26 -18.65
CA LEU A 346 -14.47 1.53 -18.21
C LEU A 346 -15.49 1.20 -19.32
N LYS A 347 -15.15 1.48 -20.59
CA LYS A 347 -15.95 1.05 -21.74
C LYS A 347 -16.02 -0.46 -21.89
N LYS A 348 -14.87 -1.16 -21.86
CA LYS A 348 -14.80 -2.63 -21.99
C LYS A 348 -15.61 -3.38 -20.93
N TYR A 349 -15.66 -2.86 -19.71
CA TYR A 349 -16.40 -3.47 -18.58
C TYR A 349 -17.75 -2.81 -18.28
N ASN A 350 -18.21 -1.90 -19.14
CA ASN A 350 -19.50 -1.22 -19.04
C ASN A 350 -19.70 -0.45 -17.71
N LEU A 351 -18.61 0.05 -17.11
CA LEU A 351 -18.58 0.74 -15.81
C LEU A 351 -18.83 2.25 -15.96
N PRO A 352 -19.33 2.93 -14.92
CA PRO A 352 -19.46 4.39 -14.90
C PRO A 352 -18.12 5.10 -14.71
N LEU A 353 -18.04 6.40 -15.01
CA LEU A 353 -16.92 7.25 -14.64
C LEU A 353 -16.76 7.30 -13.09
N PRO A 354 -15.52 7.30 -12.57
CA PRO A 354 -15.28 7.51 -11.14
C PRO A 354 -15.58 8.95 -10.74
N GLU A 355 -16.28 9.15 -9.62
CA GLU A 355 -16.79 10.47 -9.19
C GLU A 355 -15.80 11.34 -8.40
N ILE A 356 -14.73 10.75 -7.87
CA ILE A 356 -13.74 11.41 -7.01
C ILE A 356 -12.31 11.13 -7.45
N HIS A 357 -11.40 12.06 -7.16
CA HIS A 357 -9.99 12.04 -7.54
C HIS A 357 -9.28 10.76 -7.08
N TRP A 358 -8.42 10.20 -7.94
CA TRP A 358 -7.82 8.87 -7.75
C TRP A 358 -7.03 8.72 -6.42
N LEU A 359 -6.37 9.78 -5.97
CA LEU A 359 -5.65 9.78 -4.69
C LEU A 359 -6.61 9.76 -3.49
N ASP A 360 -7.75 10.46 -3.57
CA ASP A 360 -8.78 10.43 -2.53
C ASP A 360 -9.46 9.06 -2.48
N ARG A 361 -9.65 8.41 -3.64
CA ARG A 361 -10.05 7.00 -3.68
C ARG A 361 -9.03 6.13 -2.92
N ILE A 362 -7.72 6.33 -3.10
CA ILE A 362 -6.66 5.57 -2.38
C ILE A 362 -6.71 5.84 -0.85
N LYS A 363 -7.07 7.04 -0.39
CA LYS A 363 -7.22 7.32 1.06
C LYS A 363 -8.30 6.47 1.75
N LEU A 364 -9.30 5.95 1.00
CA LEU A 364 -10.34 5.04 1.52
C LEU A 364 -9.80 3.69 2.05
N TRP A 365 -8.50 3.43 1.87
CA TRP A 365 -7.78 2.29 2.40
C TRP A 365 -7.08 2.54 3.74
N PHE A 366 -6.89 3.80 4.11
CA PHE A 366 -6.15 4.20 5.31
C PHE A 366 -7.02 4.95 6.34
N ASN A 367 -8.18 5.45 5.92
CA ASN A 367 -9.25 5.87 6.84
C ASN A 367 -9.87 4.62 7.51
N PHE A 368 -9.59 4.40 8.80
CA PHE A 368 -10.06 3.25 9.61
C PHE A 368 -11.09 3.65 10.68
#